data_AF-A0A7S1GQ22-F1
#
_entry.id   AF-A0A7S1GQ22-F1
#
_cell.length_a   1.000
_cell.length_b   1.000
_cell.length_c   1.000
_cell.angle_alpha   90.00
_cell.angle_beta   90.00
_cell.angle_gamma   90.00
#
_symmetry.space_group_name_H-M   'P 1'
#
loop_
_entity.id
_entity.type
_entity.pdbx_description
1 polymer ?
#
loop_
_entity_poly.entity_id
_entity_poly.type
_entity_poly.pdbx_seq_one_letter_code
_entity_poly.pdbx_strand_id
1 'polypeptide(L)'
;GRFAGGVFQHQKCLIHRTCQRYTIRRGQGKAQSSQDGKRRAKSMGSQLRRAGEEALREDVSTTLSNWATHVKNAGIILLSCPKLMLKSFFEDVEEVLHRDDPRIHKIPLDIGRPTFEAVTAVYEIMMTANLREQFVEEDDEGQEEGQAVTAPSQQKDVVEVEEEEEEEEKEPVVPLGELHTLASEGRLADLIRYLNSVDDVADQIDERAGDDFMTPLHYASESACRIDPTTSAACVTALLVQGHANPCVLDARYRTPYFLASNEKVRDAFRMARATLGEDYCAWDEGAKVGPPLTH
;
A
#
# COMPACT_ATOMS: atom_id res chain seq x y z
N GLY A 1 -14.14 -8.18 6.30
CA GLY A 1 -13.86 -7.45 7.54
C GLY A 1 -12.42 -7.71 7.86
N ARG A 2 -11.66 -6.66 8.12
CA ARG A 2 -10.24 -6.73 8.44
C ARG A 2 -10.02 -6.03 9.76
N PHE A 3 -9.07 -6.54 10.52
CA PHE A 3 -8.55 -5.92 11.72
C PHE A 3 -7.03 -5.99 11.68
N ALA A 4 -6.40 -4.92 12.14
CA ALA A 4 -4.97 -4.84 12.37
C ALA A 4 -4.76 -4.03 13.66
N GLY A 5 -3.84 -4.49 14.50
CA GLY A 5 -3.43 -3.79 15.70
C GLY A 5 -1.98 -4.10 16.03
N GLY A 6 -1.36 -3.24 16.82
CA GLY A 6 0.01 -3.41 17.30
C GLY A 6 0.22 -2.65 18.60
N VAL A 7 1.13 -3.16 19.43
CA VAL A 7 1.62 -2.51 20.65
C VAL A 7 3.07 -2.14 20.41
N PHE A 8 3.38 -0.86 20.58
CA PHE A 8 4.70 -0.30 20.35
C PHE A 8 5.26 0.29 21.63
N GLN A 9 6.58 0.21 21.77
CA GLN A 9 7.32 0.86 22.83
C GLN A 9 8.59 1.45 22.22
N HIS A 10 8.71 2.78 22.24
CA HIS A 10 9.71 3.51 21.46
C HIS A 10 9.65 3.06 19.98
N GLN A 11 10.78 2.87 19.31
CA GLN A 11 10.82 2.46 17.91
C GLN A 11 10.58 0.95 17.67
N LYS A 12 10.09 0.20 18.66
CA LYS A 12 9.93 -1.26 18.55
C LYS A 12 8.49 -1.72 18.69
N CYS A 13 8.03 -2.51 17.72
CA CYS A 13 6.81 -3.29 17.84
C CYS A 13 7.03 -4.47 18.80
N LEU A 14 6.28 -4.50 19.91
CA LEU A 14 6.33 -5.59 20.89
C LEU A 14 5.47 -6.78 20.46
N ILE A 15 4.25 -6.50 20.00
CA ILE A 15 3.31 -7.51 19.54
C ILE A 15 2.36 -6.89 18.52
N HIS A 16 2.00 -7.65 17.50
CA HIS A 16 1.01 -7.25 16.51
C HIS A 16 0.10 -8.41 16.15
N ARG A 17 -1.09 -8.08 15.63
CA ARG A 17 -2.02 -9.06 15.11
C ARG A 17 -2.83 -8.48 13.96
N THR A 18 -3.01 -9.28 12.92
CA THR A 18 -3.91 -8.99 11.82
C THR A 18 -4.88 -10.16 11.64
N CYS A 19 -6.12 -9.88 11.30
CA CYS A 19 -7.08 -10.92 10.93
C CYS A 19 -8.04 -10.43 9.85
N GLN A 20 -8.53 -11.39 9.06
CA GLN A 20 -9.47 -11.11 7.97
C GLN A 20 -10.58 -12.17 7.97
N ARG A 21 -11.83 -11.70 7.94
CA ARG A 21 -13.02 -12.54 7.80
C ARG A 21 -13.86 -12.11 6.60
N TYR A 22 -14.61 -13.05 6.04
CA TYR A 22 -15.52 -12.78 4.93
C TYR A 22 -16.81 -12.12 5.44
N THR A 23 -16.94 -10.80 5.27
CA THR A 23 -18.10 -10.02 5.76
C THR A 23 -18.86 -9.28 4.66
N ILE A 24 -18.27 -9.15 3.46
CA ILE A 24 -18.86 -8.45 2.32
C ILE A 24 -18.81 -9.32 1.08
N ARG A 25 -19.79 -9.17 0.19
CA ARG A 25 -19.84 -9.90 -1.07
C ARG A 25 -18.87 -9.25 -2.06
N ARG A 26 -18.01 -10.04 -2.72
CA ARG A 26 -17.19 -9.53 -3.84
C ARG A 26 -18.11 -8.88 -4.88
N GLY A 27 -17.89 -7.60 -5.19
CA GLY A 27 -18.67 -6.81 -6.17
C GLY A 27 -19.83 -5.97 -5.61
N GLN A 28 -20.20 -6.09 -4.33
CA GLN A 28 -21.17 -5.20 -3.68
C GLN A 28 -20.61 -4.72 -2.34
N GLY A 29 -19.91 -3.58 -2.36
CA GLY A 29 -19.11 -3.06 -1.24
C GLY A 29 -19.88 -2.56 -0.01
N LYS A 30 -21.13 -2.98 0.24
CA LYS A 30 -21.90 -2.56 1.41
C LYS A 30 -21.87 -3.63 2.49
N ALA A 31 -21.59 -3.22 3.74
CA ALA A 31 -21.60 -4.08 4.92
C ALA A 31 -22.99 -4.73 5.11
N GLN A 32 -23.04 -6.02 5.47
CA GLN A 32 -24.33 -6.73 5.57
C GLN A 32 -25.18 -6.20 6.73
N SER A 33 -24.55 -5.80 7.84
CA SER A 33 -25.21 -5.12 8.96
C SER A 33 -26.04 -3.91 8.52
N SER A 34 -25.55 -3.10 7.57
CA SER A 34 -26.27 -1.94 7.03
C SER A 34 -27.50 -2.31 6.19
N GLN A 35 -27.50 -3.49 5.58
CA GLN A 35 -28.59 -3.99 4.73
C GLN A 35 -29.65 -4.74 5.55
N ASP A 36 -29.24 -5.43 6.61
CA ASP A 36 -30.13 -6.18 7.49
C ASP A 36 -31.06 -5.27 8.31
N GLY A 37 -30.66 -4.02 8.58
CA GLY A 37 -31.53 -3.01 9.18
C GLY A 37 -32.78 -2.67 8.35
N LYS A 38 -32.79 -2.96 7.04
CA LYS A 38 -33.93 -2.70 6.14
C LYS A 38 -34.72 -3.96 5.78
N ARG A 39 -34.05 -5.10 5.58
CA ARG A 39 -34.72 -6.39 5.31
C ARG A 39 -33.77 -7.54 5.61
N ARG A 40 -34.13 -8.40 6.57
CA ARG A 40 -33.30 -9.55 6.99
C ARG A 40 -33.35 -10.66 5.92
N ALA A 41 -32.40 -10.64 5.00
CA ALA A 41 -32.26 -11.70 4.00
C ALA A 41 -31.87 -13.01 4.69
N LYS A 42 -32.56 -14.12 4.37
CA LYS A 42 -32.33 -15.46 4.94
C LYS A 42 -31.43 -16.36 4.09
N SER A 43 -30.84 -15.86 2.99
CA SER A 43 -30.03 -16.67 2.09
C SER A 43 -28.74 -17.17 2.75
N MET A 44 -28.21 -18.31 2.29
CA MET A 44 -26.94 -18.87 2.79
C MET A 44 -25.80 -17.84 2.76
N GLY A 45 -25.74 -17.01 1.71
CA GLY A 45 -24.71 -15.98 1.58
C GLY A 45 -24.86 -14.78 2.52
N SER A 46 -26.06 -14.48 3.06
CA SER A 46 -26.20 -13.48 4.13
C SER A 46 -25.84 -14.07 5.49
N GLN A 47 -26.15 -15.35 5.74
CA GLN A 47 -25.76 -16.05 6.96
C GLN A 47 -24.23 -16.17 7.09
N LEU A 48 -23.54 -16.56 6.01
CA LEU A 48 -22.07 -16.66 5.99
C LEU A 48 -21.38 -15.33 6.33
N ARG A 49 -21.93 -14.20 5.86
CA ARG A 49 -21.37 -12.88 6.13
C ARG A 49 -21.62 -12.42 7.57
N ARG A 50 -22.78 -12.75 8.16
CA ARG A 50 -23.05 -12.50 9.59
C ARG A 50 -22.13 -13.32 10.48
N ALA A 51 -21.98 -14.62 10.19
CA ALA A 51 -21.05 -15.49 10.91
C ALA A 51 -19.60 -14.98 10.79
N GLY A 52 -19.22 -14.44 9.62
CA GLY A 52 -17.93 -13.80 9.43
C GLY A 52 -17.76 -12.48 10.20
N GLU A 53 -18.83 -11.69 10.38
CA GLU A 53 -18.82 -10.49 11.23
C GLU A 53 -18.68 -10.86 12.71
N GLU A 54 -19.41 -11.88 13.16
CA GLU A 54 -19.35 -12.42 14.54
C GLU A 54 -17.97 -12.99 14.86
N ALA A 55 -17.41 -13.82 13.98
CA ALA A 55 -16.05 -14.35 14.14
C ALA A 55 -14.98 -13.25 14.16
N LEU A 56 -15.18 -12.15 13.40
CA LEU A 56 -14.26 -11.01 13.44
C LEU A 56 -14.32 -10.30 14.80
N ARG A 57 -15.52 -10.13 15.35
CA ARG A 57 -15.70 -9.52 16.68
C ARG A 57 -15.04 -10.36 17.77
N GLU A 58 -15.24 -11.68 17.72
CA GLU A 58 -14.59 -12.62 18.64
C GLU A 58 -13.07 -12.59 18.52
N ASP A 59 -12.52 -12.58 17.30
CA ASP A 59 -11.07 -12.45 17.08
C ASP A 59 -10.50 -11.16 17.70
N VAL A 60 -11.21 -10.03 17.52
CA VAL A 60 -10.81 -8.71 18.04
C VAL A 60 -10.88 -8.68 19.56
N SER A 61 -12.00 -9.12 20.14
CA SER A 61 -12.19 -9.17 21.60
C SER A 61 -11.12 -10.06 22.25
N THR A 62 -10.90 -11.27 21.72
CA THR A 62 -9.85 -12.18 22.20
C THR A 62 -8.46 -11.54 22.10
N THR A 63 -8.17 -10.80 21.02
CA THR A 63 -6.88 -10.10 20.86
C THR A 63 -6.68 -9.06 21.96
N LEU A 64 -7.69 -8.23 22.22
CA LEU A 64 -7.59 -7.18 23.22
C LEU A 64 -7.54 -7.75 24.64
N SER A 65 -8.28 -8.82 24.94
CA SER A 65 -8.18 -9.54 26.22
C SER A 65 -6.78 -10.10 26.44
N ASN A 66 -6.15 -10.68 25.42
CA ASN A 66 -4.75 -11.13 25.49
C ASN A 66 -3.78 -9.95 25.66
N TRP A 67 -4.15 -8.76 25.22
CA TRP A 67 -3.36 -7.53 25.35
C TRP A 67 -3.76 -6.68 26.55
N ALA A 68 -4.60 -7.18 27.47
CA ALA A 68 -5.14 -6.38 28.57
C ALA A 68 -4.04 -5.70 29.42
N THR A 69 -2.93 -6.39 29.68
CA THR A 69 -1.77 -5.82 30.38
C THR A 69 -1.11 -4.69 29.58
N HIS A 70 -1.00 -4.83 28.26
CA HIS A 70 -0.44 -3.80 27.39
C HIS A 70 -1.37 -2.59 27.30
N VAL A 71 -2.68 -2.80 27.13
CA VAL A 71 -3.70 -1.73 27.09
C VAL A 71 -3.72 -0.96 28.41
N LYS A 72 -3.63 -1.66 29.55
CA LYS A 72 -3.55 -1.01 30.86
C LYS A 72 -2.35 -0.08 30.99
N ASN A 73 -1.19 -0.49 30.48
CA ASN A 73 0.05 0.27 30.56
C ASN A 73 0.27 1.26 29.40
N ALA A 74 -0.63 1.31 28.43
CA ALA A 74 -0.50 2.21 27.29
C ALA A 74 -0.62 3.67 27.73
N GLY A 75 0.25 4.54 27.21
CA GLY A 75 0.14 5.99 27.38
C GLY A 75 -0.84 6.63 26.41
N ILE A 76 -0.91 6.11 25.17
CA ILE A 76 -1.76 6.58 24.08
C ILE A 76 -2.37 5.36 23.39
N ILE A 77 -3.65 5.43 23.04
CA ILE A 77 -4.40 4.40 22.32
C ILE A 77 -4.94 5.03 21.04
N LEU A 78 -4.37 4.68 19.90
CA LEU A 78 -4.82 5.16 18.59
C LEU A 78 -5.88 4.20 18.03
N LEU A 79 -7.09 4.69 17.80
CA LEU A 79 -8.22 3.87 17.34
C LEU A 79 -8.83 4.42 16.05
N SER A 80 -8.95 3.55 15.05
CA SER A 80 -9.78 3.76 13.87
C SER A 80 -10.79 2.63 13.76
N CYS A 81 -12.08 2.98 13.81
CA CYS A 81 -13.18 2.03 13.69
C CYS A 81 -14.36 2.71 12.96
N PRO A 82 -15.01 2.04 11.99
CA PRO A 82 -16.19 2.60 11.32
C PRO A 82 -17.28 2.98 12.32
N LYS A 83 -17.94 4.13 12.14
CA LYS A 83 -18.99 4.64 13.05
C LYS A 83 -20.09 3.61 13.36
N LEU A 84 -20.46 2.80 12.37
CA LEU A 84 -21.50 1.77 12.52
C LEU A 84 -21.08 0.58 13.41
N MET A 85 -19.77 0.33 13.54
CA MET A 85 -19.21 -0.76 14.36
C MET A 85 -18.71 -0.28 15.72
N LEU A 86 -18.53 1.03 15.89
CA LEU A 86 -17.89 1.60 17.07
C LEU A 86 -18.62 1.24 18.38
N LYS A 87 -19.96 1.35 18.40
CA LYS A 87 -20.76 1.01 19.58
C LYS A 87 -20.53 -0.44 19.99
N SER A 88 -20.65 -1.35 19.02
CA SER A 88 -20.57 -2.77 19.26
C SER A 88 -19.16 -3.24 19.58
N PHE A 89 -18.14 -2.56 19.03
CA PHE A 89 -16.74 -2.80 19.38
C PHE A 89 -16.50 -2.56 20.87
N PHE A 90 -16.93 -1.43 21.44
CA PHE A 90 -16.76 -1.15 22.86
C PHE A 90 -17.54 -2.12 23.74
N GLU A 91 -18.76 -2.49 23.36
CA GLU A 91 -19.55 -3.52 24.06
C GLU A 91 -18.81 -4.87 24.17
N ASP A 92 -18.01 -5.26 23.16
CA ASP A 92 -17.27 -6.52 23.14
C ASP A 92 -15.95 -6.50 23.94
N VAL A 93 -15.44 -5.30 24.28
CA VAL A 93 -14.10 -5.11 24.84
C VAL A 93 -14.11 -4.29 26.14
N GLU A 94 -15.30 -4.03 26.68
CA GLU A 94 -15.56 -3.16 27.83
C GLU A 94 -14.69 -3.50 29.06
N GLU A 95 -14.37 -4.79 29.25
CA GLU A 95 -13.51 -5.27 30.34
C GLU A 95 -12.05 -4.78 30.23
N VAL A 96 -11.61 -4.44 29.03
CA VAL A 96 -10.21 -4.09 28.71
C VAL A 96 -10.07 -2.62 28.32
N LEU A 97 -11.02 -2.08 27.56
CA LEU A 97 -10.97 -0.74 27.00
C LEU A 97 -12.36 -0.10 27.04
N HIS A 98 -12.53 0.90 27.91
CA HIS A 98 -13.77 1.65 28.05
C HIS A 98 -13.86 2.76 26.99
N ARG A 99 -15.08 3.07 26.53
CA ARG A 99 -15.34 4.12 25.52
C ARG A 99 -14.82 5.51 25.92
N ASP A 100 -14.94 5.83 27.19
CA ASP A 100 -14.57 7.14 27.75
C ASP A 100 -13.12 7.19 28.27
N ASP A 101 -12.27 6.22 27.90
CA ASP A 101 -10.85 6.24 28.26
C ASP A 101 -10.15 7.45 27.59
N PRO A 102 -9.57 8.38 28.38
CA PRO A 102 -8.99 9.62 27.86
C PRO A 102 -7.74 9.38 26.99
N ARG A 103 -7.16 8.19 27.03
CA ARG A 103 -6.00 7.81 26.20
C ARG A 103 -6.41 7.46 24.77
N ILE A 104 -7.71 7.33 24.49
CA ILE A 104 -8.20 7.01 23.15
C ILE A 104 -8.17 8.25 22.27
N HIS A 105 -7.36 8.21 21.22
CA HIS A 105 -7.30 9.24 20.19
C HIS A 105 -7.70 8.66 18.84
N LYS A 106 -8.55 9.39 18.13
CA LYS A 106 -8.88 9.08 16.74
C LYS A 106 -7.67 9.41 15.87
N ILE A 107 -7.34 8.51 14.96
CA ILE A 107 -6.26 8.74 14.00
C ILE A 107 -6.72 9.77 12.94
N PRO A 108 -6.02 10.90 12.79
CA PRO A 108 -6.39 12.00 11.89
C PRO A 108 -5.90 11.78 10.44
N LEU A 109 -5.73 10.52 10.03
CA LEU A 109 -5.19 10.13 8.73
C LEU A 109 -6.20 9.25 7.99
N ASP A 110 -6.17 9.25 6.66
CA ASP A 110 -6.90 8.27 5.88
C ASP A 110 -6.13 6.95 5.85
N ILE A 111 -6.48 6.07 6.79
CA ILE A 111 -5.87 4.76 6.93
C ILE A 111 -6.61 3.82 5.97
N GLY A 112 -5.98 3.50 4.84
CA GLY A 112 -6.58 2.69 3.79
C GLY A 112 -7.02 1.29 4.26
N ARG A 113 -6.27 0.25 3.90
CA ARG A 113 -6.63 -1.12 4.31
C ARG A 113 -6.00 -1.43 5.67
N PRO A 114 -6.74 -1.99 6.64
CA PRO A 114 -6.15 -2.46 7.89
C PRO A 114 -5.17 -3.60 7.60
N THR A 115 -3.87 -3.29 7.62
CA THR A 115 -2.74 -4.21 7.53
C THR A 115 -1.73 -3.86 8.61
N PHE A 116 -0.74 -4.72 8.84
CA PHE A 116 0.30 -4.40 9.80
C PHE A 116 1.16 -3.21 9.33
N GLU A 117 1.45 -3.11 8.03
CA GLU A 117 2.20 -1.96 7.50
C GLU A 117 1.46 -0.63 7.77
N ALA A 118 0.13 -0.61 7.62
CA ALA A 118 -0.66 0.58 7.90
C ALA A 118 -0.63 0.95 9.40
N VAL A 119 -0.57 -0.03 10.30
CA VAL A 119 -0.45 0.21 11.75
C VAL A 119 0.92 0.80 12.08
N THR A 120 1.99 0.26 11.49
CA THR A 120 3.35 0.76 11.67
C THR A 120 3.50 2.20 11.15
N ALA A 121 3.03 2.47 9.93
CA ALA A 121 3.08 3.81 9.35
C ALA A 121 2.30 4.83 10.19
N VAL A 122 1.13 4.46 10.71
CA VAL A 122 0.36 5.33 11.62
C VAL A 122 1.14 5.61 12.91
N TYR A 123 1.80 4.59 13.48
CA TYR A 123 2.60 4.76 14.67
C TYR A 123 3.75 5.75 14.42
N GLU A 124 4.52 5.55 13.35
CA GLU A 124 5.63 6.43 12.96
C GLU A 124 5.16 7.87 12.77
N ILE A 125 4.13 8.10 11.94
CA ILE A 125 3.61 9.46 11.68
C ILE A 125 3.12 10.14 12.96
N MET A 126 2.44 9.40 13.85
CA MET A 126 1.87 9.99 15.08
C MET A 126 2.92 10.22 16.17
N MET A 127 4.09 9.60 16.07
CA MET A 127 5.20 9.76 17.04
C MET A 127 6.30 10.69 16.53
N THR A 128 6.27 11.08 15.26
CA THR A 128 7.20 12.05 14.65
C THR A 128 6.67 13.48 14.76
N ALA A 129 7.55 14.43 15.04
CA ALA A 129 7.26 15.86 14.95
C ALA A 129 7.88 16.40 13.66
N ASN A 130 7.08 17.08 12.84
CA ASN A 130 7.58 17.76 11.65
C ASN A 130 7.79 19.24 11.95
N LEU A 131 8.99 19.74 11.67
CA LEU A 131 9.24 21.18 11.66
C LEU A 131 8.61 21.75 10.39
N ARG A 132 7.78 22.77 10.53
CA ARG A 132 7.22 23.50 9.39
C ARG A 132 7.50 24.96 9.58
N GLU A 133 8.24 25.56 8.64
CA GLU A 133 8.41 27.00 8.60
C GLU A 133 7.05 27.64 8.31
N GLN A 134 6.60 28.50 9.23
CA GLN A 134 5.42 29.32 9.03
C GLN A 134 5.88 30.65 8.45
N PHE A 135 5.63 30.87 7.16
CA PHE A 135 5.64 32.22 6.61
C PHE A 135 4.42 32.94 7.16
N VAL A 136 4.67 33.91 8.04
CA VAL A 136 3.64 34.87 8.45
C VAL A 136 3.52 35.84 7.29
N GLU A 137 2.49 35.67 6.45
CA GLU A 137 2.08 36.76 5.56
C GLU A 137 1.52 37.86 6.45
N GLU A 138 2.16 39.04 6.44
CA GLU A 138 1.64 40.23 7.10
C GLU A 138 0.34 40.64 6.39
N ASP A 139 -0.79 40.53 7.09
CA ASP A 139 -2.12 40.92 6.61
C ASP A 139 -2.12 42.41 6.20
N ASP A 140 -2.30 42.69 4.90
CA ASP A 140 -2.74 44.01 4.41
C ASP A 140 -4.28 44.08 4.55
N GLU A 141 -4.74 44.95 5.43
CA GLU A 141 -6.16 45.18 5.73
C GLU A 141 -6.91 45.74 4.51
N GLY A 142 -7.67 44.89 3.82
CA GLY A 142 -8.60 45.30 2.77
C GLY A 142 -9.94 44.57 2.88
N GLN A 143 -10.97 45.28 3.37
CA GLN A 143 -12.36 44.83 3.44
C GLN A 143 -12.93 44.48 2.05
N GLU A 144 -13.75 43.41 1.97
CA GLU A 144 -15.06 43.47 1.30
C GLU A 144 -15.96 42.27 1.69
N GLU A 145 -17.23 42.58 1.95
CA GLU A 145 -18.31 41.66 2.36
C GLU A 145 -18.94 40.93 1.16
N GLY A 146 -19.38 39.68 1.36
CA GLY A 146 -20.67 39.20 0.83
C GLY A 146 -20.70 38.01 -0.15
N GLN A 147 -21.61 37.07 0.19
CA GLN A 147 -22.37 36.12 -0.66
C GLN A 147 -21.84 34.71 -1.01
N ALA A 148 -22.33 33.74 -0.22
CA ALA A 148 -23.16 32.59 -0.60
C ALA A 148 -22.85 31.74 -1.87
N VAL A 149 -22.39 30.50 -1.61
CA VAL A 149 -22.67 29.20 -2.27
C VAL A 149 -22.78 29.12 -3.80
N THR A 150 -21.83 28.42 -4.42
CA THR A 150 -22.10 27.30 -5.36
C THR A 150 -20.92 26.30 -5.35
N ALA A 151 -21.23 24.99 -5.33
CA ALA A 151 -20.36 23.92 -5.83
C ALA A 151 -20.86 23.54 -7.25
N PRO A 152 -20.17 22.74 -8.11
CA PRO A 152 -18.98 21.91 -7.88
C PRO A 152 -17.94 21.90 -9.05
N SER A 153 -16.92 21.04 -8.90
CA SER A 153 -16.07 20.38 -9.93
C SER A 153 -14.66 20.90 -10.22
N GLN A 154 -13.72 19.94 -10.05
CA GLN A 154 -12.54 19.63 -10.85
C GLN A 154 -11.33 20.57 -10.83
N GLN A 155 -10.19 19.96 -10.45
CA GLN A 155 -8.80 20.08 -10.96
C GLN A 155 -7.85 19.98 -9.75
N LYS A 156 -7.02 18.93 -9.59
CA LYS A 156 -5.78 18.63 -10.33
C LYS A 156 -4.93 19.88 -10.54
N ASP A 157 -4.03 20.11 -9.60
CA ASP A 157 -2.68 20.67 -9.74
C ASP A 157 -1.96 20.21 -8.45
N VAL A 158 -1.01 19.26 -8.47
CA VAL A 158 0.38 19.37 -8.96
C VAL A 158 1.02 20.66 -8.47
N VAL A 159 1.63 20.60 -7.30
CA VAL A 159 2.80 21.43 -6.99
C VAL A 159 3.86 20.53 -6.36
N GLU A 160 5.01 20.61 -7.01
CA GLU A 160 6.27 19.92 -6.87
C GLU A 160 7.12 20.63 -5.81
N VAL A 161 8.11 19.91 -5.25
CA VAL A 161 9.31 20.40 -4.53
C VAL A 161 9.05 21.03 -3.13
N GLU A 162 9.82 20.85 -2.05
CA GLU A 162 11.22 20.46 -1.81
C GLU A 162 11.34 19.56 -0.56
N GLU A 163 12.11 18.48 -0.69
CA GLU A 163 12.65 17.67 0.40
C GLU A 163 13.92 18.38 0.90
N GLU A 164 13.95 18.77 2.18
CA GLU A 164 15.22 19.04 2.87
C GLU A 164 15.55 17.84 3.75
N GLU A 165 16.62 17.13 3.35
CA GLU A 165 17.25 16.03 4.07
C GLU A 165 18.09 16.56 5.26
N GLU A 166 17.97 15.96 6.45
CA GLU A 166 19.10 15.89 7.40
C GLU A 166 19.31 14.43 7.88
N GLU A 167 20.23 13.80 7.15
CA GLU A 167 21.22 12.76 7.49
C GLU A 167 20.93 11.81 8.68
N GLU A 168 20.21 10.72 8.37
CA GLU A 168 20.50 9.42 8.98
C GLU A 168 21.74 8.81 8.30
N GLU A 169 22.58 8.12 9.08
CA GLU A 169 23.79 7.45 8.59
C GLU A 169 23.46 6.51 7.41
N LYS A 170 23.63 7.00 6.18
CA LYS A 170 23.29 6.32 4.93
C LYS A 170 24.13 5.04 4.80
N GLU A 171 23.49 3.88 4.91
CA GLU A 171 24.02 2.65 4.31
C GLU A 171 24.33 2.96 2.83
N PRO A 172 25.42 2.41 2.24
CA PRO A 172 25.87 2.82 0.91
C PRO A 172 24.76 2.57 -0.12
N VAL A 173 24.10 3.66 -0.56
CA VAL A 173 23.11 3.63 -1.64
C VAL A 173 23.84 3.20 -2.91
N VAL A 174 23.43 2.06 -3.47
CA VAL A 174 23.97 1.59 -4.74
C VAL A 174 23.44 2.54 -5.83
N PRO A 175 24.30 3.29 -6.54
CA PRO A 175 23.86 4.25 -7.54
C PRO A 175 23.12 3.54 -8.67
N LEU A 176 22.13 4.22 -9.25
CA LEU A 176 21.38 3.72 -10.40
C LEU A 176 22.32 3.39 -11.56
N GLY A 177 22.28 2.14 -12.01
CA GLY A 177 22.95 1.72 -13.23
C GLY A 177 22.26 2.27 -14.48
N GLU A 178 22.93 2.15 -15.63
CA GLU A 178 22.40 2.61 -16.92
C GLU A 178 21.09 1.88 -17.29
N LEU A 179 20.94 0.60 -16.92
CA LEU A 179 19.69 -0.13 -17.12
C LEU A 179 18.53 0.43 -16.29
N HIS A 180 18.78 0.85 -15.04
CA HIS A 180 17.74 1.41 -14.17
C HIS A 180 17.23 2.75 -14.72
N THR A 181 18.13 3.60 -15.21
CA THR A 181 17.75 4.90 -15.78
C THR A 181 17.02 4.74 -17.11
N LEU A 182 17.51 3.88 -18.01
CA LEU A 182 16.83 3.61 -19.28
C LEU A 182 15.43 3.00 -19.09
N ALA A 183 15.27 2.14 -18.08
CA ALA A 183 13.99 1.53 -17.71
C ALA A 183 13.02 2.55 -17.08
N SER A 184 13.51 3.44 -16.22
CA SER A 184 12.70 4.47 -15.57
C SER A 184 12.24 5.56 -16.54
N GLU A 185 13.09 5.94 -17.49
CA GLU A 185 12.82 6.94 -18.55
C GLU A 185 12.07 6.36 -19.77
N GLY A 186 11.85 5.04 -19.82
CA GLY A 186 11.14 4.39 -20.92
C GLY A 186 11.87 4.49 -22.27
N ARG A 187 13.20 4.60 -22.27
CA ARG A 187 14.04 4.70 -23.48
C ARG A 187 14.23 3.33 -24.12
N LEU A 188 13.15 2.78 -24.67
CA LEU A 188 13.09 1.42 -25.20
C LEU A 188 14.20 1.08 -26.21
N ALA A 189 14.49 1.97 -27.16
CA ALA A 189 15.47 1.71 -28.20
C ALA A 189 16.89 1.56 -27.63
N ASP A 190 17.25 2.42 -26.67
CA ASP A 190 18.54 2.39 -26.00
C ASP A 190 18.62 1.22 -25.02
N LEU A 191 17.52 0.90 -24.33
CA LEU A 191 17.40 -0.28 -23.49
C LEU A 191 17.67 -1.57 -24.28
N ILE A 192 16.99 -1.75 -25.42
CA ILE A 192 17.21 -2.91 -26.31
C ILE A 192 18.65 -2.92 -26.83
N ARG A 193 19.21 -1.76 -27.20
CA ARG A 193 20.60 -1.67 -27.64
C ARG A 193 21.56 -2.12 -26.54
N TYR A 194 21.34 -1.67 -25.31
CA TYR A 194 22.14 -2.02 -24.15
C TYR A 194 22.12 -3.54 -23.91
N LEU A 195 20.92 -4.13 -23.86
CA LEU A 195 20.70 -5.58 -23.69
C LEU A 195 21.41 -6.42 -24.76
N ASN A 196 21.56 -5.90 -25.99
CA ASN A 196 22.22 -6.61 -27.09
C ASN A 196 23.74 -6.35 -27.20
N SER A 197 24.29 -5.40 -26.43
CA SER A 197 25.65 -4.90 -26.63
C SER A 197 26.68 -5.40 -25.62
N VAL A 198 26.23 -5.84 -24.44
CA VAL A 198 27.11 -6.21 -23.32
C VAL A 198 26.89 -7.70 -23.01
N ASP A 199 27.97 -8.49 -22.97
CA ASP A 199 27.91 -9.92 -22.67
C ASP A 199 27.64 -10.20 -21.17
N ASP A 200 27.96 -9.25 -20.28
CA ASP A 200 27.79 -9.32 -18.81
C ASP A 200 26.45 -8.71 -18.30
N VAL A 201 25.45 -8.52 -19.17
CA VAL A 201 24.15 -7.92 -18.79
C VAL A 201 23.43 -8.73 -17.70
N ALA A 202 23.66 -10.03 -17.66
CA ALA A 202 23.03 -10.93 -16.69
C ALA A 202 23.32 -10.56 -15.23
N ASP A 203 24.48 -9.97 -14.94
CA ASP A 203 24.84 -9.54 -13.58
C ASP A 203 24.15 -8.22 -13.19
N GLN A 204 23.79 -7.39 -14.17
CA GLN A 204 23.21 -6.05 -13.95
C GLN A 204 21.69 -6.01 -14.12
N ILE A 205 21.09 -6.98 -14.82
CA ILE A 205 19.64 -7.03 -15.12
C ILE A 205 18.78 -7.13 -13.85
N ASP A 206 19.31 -7.76 -12.79
CA ASP A 206 18.64 -7.97 -11.51
C ASP A 206 19.34 -7.21 -10.36
N GLU A 207 20.29 -6.33 -10.68
CA GLU A 207 20.98 -5.52 -9.68
C GLU A 207 19.97 -4.56 -9.02
N ARG A 208 20.01 -4.50 -7.69
CA ARG A 208 19.11 -3.64 -6.90
C ARG A 208 19.82 -2.32 -6.62
N ALA A 209 19.23 -1.23 -7.09
CA ALA A 209 19.83 0.11 -6.97
C ALA A 209 18.79 1.18 -6.60
N GLY A 210 19.29 2.32 -6.13
CA GLY A 210 18.49 3.42 -5.59
C GLY A 210 17.92 3.12 -4.20
N ASP A 211 17.13 4.06 -3.69
CA ASP A 211 16.73 4.10 -2.26
C ASP A 211 15.79 2.95 -1.88
N ASP A 212 14.93 2.51 -2.80
CA ASP A 212 14.01 1.39 -2.59
C ASP A 212 14.62 0.03 -2.98
N PHE A 213 15.94 -0.05 -3.31
CA PHE A 213 16.62 -1.27 -3.77
C PHE A 213 15.85 -1.96 -4.91
N MET A 214 15.48 -1.18 -5.92
CA MET A 214 14.67 -1.63 -7.05
C MET A 214 15.55 -2.15 -8.19
N THR A 215 15.07 -3.18 -8.89
CA THR A 215 15.70 -3.67 -10.13
C THR A 215 15.24 -2.84 -11.34
N PRO A 216 15.94 -2.89 -12.49
CA PRO A 216 15.46 -2.25 -13.73
C PRO A 216 14.01 -2.65 -14.08
N LEU A 217 13.63 -3.89 -13.78
CA LEU A 217 12.26 -4.39 -14.00
C LEU A 217 11.22 -3.72 -13.07
N HIS A 218 11.60 -3.37 -11.84
CA HIS A 218 10.74 -2.57 -10.93
C HIS A 218 10.53 -1.16 -11.49
N TYR A 219 11.61 -0.48 -11.89
CA TYR A 219 11.53 0.86 -12.49
C TYR A 219 10.70 0.88 -13.77
N ALA A 220 10.87 -0.11 -14.66
CA ALA A 220 10.04 -0.24 -15.86
C ALA A 220 8.55 -0.45 -15.54
N SER A 221 8.24 -1.15 -14.44
CA SER A 221 6.86 -1.43 -14.02
C SER A 221 6.19 -0.22 -13.37
N GLU A 222 6.95 0.56 -12.59
CA GLU A 222 6.49 1.78 -11.93
C GLU A 222 6.35 2.96 -12.91
N SER A 223 7.22 3.04 -13.93
CA SER A 223 7.26 4.17 -14.87
C SER A 223 5.96 4.39 -15.66
N ALA A 224 5.05 3.42 -15.69
CA ALA A 224 3.71 3.54 -16.28
C ALA A 224 2.84 4.65 -15.65
N CYS A 225 3.20 5.17 -14.47
CA CYS A 225 2.54 6.35 -13.90
C CYS A 225 3.02 7.68 -14.51
N ARG A 226 4.20 7.71 -15.13
CA ARG A 226 4.86 8.90 -15.71
C ARG A 226 4.93 8.87 -17.24
N ILE A 227 4.99 7.69 -17.84
CA ILE A 227 5.26 7.44 -19.27
C ILE A 227 4.06 6.74 -19.92
N ASP A 228 3.95 6.80 -21.25
CA ASP A 228 2.95 6.03 -22.00
C ASP A 228 2.98 4.53 -21.59
N PRO A 229 1.84 3.96 -21.16
CA PRO A 229 1.79 2.58 -20.67
C PRO A 229 2.20 1.54 -21.72
N THR A 230 2.12 1.85 -23.01
CA THR A 230 2.57 0.97 -24.09
C THR A 230 4.09 0.90 -24.15
N THR A 231 4.76 2.04 -23.94
CA THR A 231 6.23 2.10 -23.88
C THR A 231 6.74 1.39 -22.63
N SER A 232 6.16 1.64 -21.46
CA SER A 232 6.50 0.92 -20.22
C SER A 232 6.27 -0.59 -20.36
N ALA A 233 5.14 -1.02 -20.94
CA ALA A 233 4.87 -2.42 -21.23
C ALA A 233 5.91 -3.05 -22.19
N ALA A 234 6.37 -2.29 -23.19
CA ALA A 234 7.42 -2.73 -24.10
C ALA A 234 8.79 -2.85 -23.41
N CYS A 235 9.13 -1.92 -22.50
CA CYS A 235 10.34 -2.01 -21.67
C CYS A 235 10.31 -3.25 -20.76
N VAL A 236 9.18 -3.52 -20.10
CA VAL A 236 8.98 -4.74 -19.29
C VAL A 236 9.15 -6.00 -20.14
N THR A 237 8.57 -6.02 -21.35
CA THR A 237 8.71 -7.15 -22.27
C THR A 237 10.18 -7.34 -22.70
N ALA A 238 10.89 -6.25 -23.01
CA ALA A 238 12.30 -6.31 -23.39
C ALA A 238 13.17 -6.85 -22.25
N LEU A 239 13.00 -6.35 -21.02
CA LEU A 239 13.74 -6.81 -19.85
C LEU A 239 13.49 -8.30 -19.54
N LEU A 240 12.25 -8.77 -19.65
CA LEU A 240 11.92 -10.18 -19.37
C LEU A 240 12.34 -11.12 -20.49
N VAL A 241 11.99 -10.81 -21.74
CA VAL A 241 12.14 -11.73 -22.87
C VAL A 241 13.53 -11.66 -23.48
N GLN A 242 14.11 -10.47 -23.60
CA GLN A 242 15.46 -10.29 -24.18
C GLN A 242 16.53 -10.28 -23.10
N GLY A 243 16.26 -9.60 -21.98
CA GLY A 243 17.20 -9.46 -20.88
C GLY A 243 17.20 -10.59 -19.86
N HIS A 244 16.24 -11.51 -19.92
CA HIS A 244 16.05 -12.59 -18.94
C HIS A 244 16.07 -12.08 -17.48
N ALA A 245 15.42 -10.94 -17.22
CA ALA A 245 15.25 -10.42 -15.86
C ALA A 245 14.42 -11.38 -14.99
N ASN A 246 14.72 -11.43 -13.70
CA ASN A 246 14.00 -12.24 -12.72
C ASN A 246 12.81 -11.46 -12.12
N PRO A 247 11.55 -11.83 -12.44
CA PRO A 247 10.37 -11.14 -11.94
C PRO A 247 10.04 -11.48 -10.47
N CYS A 248 10.78 -12.39 -9.83
CA CYS A 248 10.59 -12.77 -8.43
C CYS A 248 11.41 -11.92 -7.45
N VAL A 249 12.30 -11.05 -7.93
CA VAL A 249 13.12 -10.19 -7.06
C VAL A 249 12.20 -9.23 -6.31
N LEU A 250 12.55 -8.98 -5.05
CA LEU A 250 11.81 -8.08 -4.16
C LEU A 250 12.59 -6.80 -3.92
N ASP A 251 11.87 -5.68 -3.91
CA ASP A 251 12.37 -4.38 -3.46
C ASP A 251 12.51 -4.31 -1.93
N ALA A 252 12.97 -3.18 -1.40
CA ALA A 252 13.10 -2.92 0.04
C ALA A 252 11.77 -3.05 0.81
N ARG A 253 10.63 -2.98 0.11
CA ARG A 253 9.27 -3.06 0.67
C ARG A 253 8.62 -4.43 0.42
N TYR A 254 9.39 -5.43 0.01
CA TYR A 254 8.92 -6.79 -0.29
C TYR A 254 7.88 -6.87 -1.42
N ARG A 255 7.93 -5.94 -2.37
CA ARG A 255 7.07 -5.89 -3.56
C ARG A 255 7.80 -6.52 -4.74
N THR A 256 7.05 -7.21 -5.59
CA THR A 256 7.57 -7.72 -6.88
C THR A 256 7.39 -6.65 -7.97
N PRO A 257 8.11 -6.72 -9.10
CA PRO A 257 7.88 -5.81 -10.22
C PRO A 257 6.42 -5.81 -10.70
N TYR A 258 5.78 -6.99 -10.74
CA TYR A 258 4.37 -7.11 -11.10
C TYR A 258 3.42 -6.41 -10.13
N PHE A 259 3.81 -6.23 -8.86
CA PHE A 259 3.03 -5.48 -7.89
C PHE A 259 3.02 -3.97 -8.21
N LEU A 260 4.11 -3.44 -8.75
CA LEU A 260 4.24 -2.03 -9.15
C LEU A 260 3.47 -1.72 -10.45
N ALA A 261 3.15 -2.75 -11.25
CA ALA A 261 2.37 -2.61 -12.47
C ALA A 261 0.92 -2.16 -12.18
N SER A 262 0.73 -0.84 -12.20
CA SER A 262 -0.56 -0.17 -11.98
C SER A 262 -1.49 -0.24 -13.19
N ASN A 263 -0.94 -0.35 -14.40
CA ASN A 263 -1.68 -0.35 -15.66
C ASN A 263 -1.91 -1.75 -16.23
N GLU A 264 -3.09 -1.99 -16.82
CA GLU A 264 -3.46 -3.27 -17.46
C GLU A 264 -2.48 -3.69 -18.56
N LYS A 265 -2.01 -2.76 -19.41
CA LYS A 265 -1.05 -3.07 -20.48
C LYS A 265 0.28 -3.63 -19.95
N VAL A 266 0.76 -3.09 -18.84
CA VAL A 266 2.01 -3.55 -18.21
C VAL A 266 1.78 -4.91 -17.56
N ARG A 267 0.63 -5.12 -16.92
CA ARG A 267 0.27 -6.43 -16.35
C ARG A 267 0.12 -7.50 -17.43
N ASP A 268 -0.42 -7.15 -18.58
CA ASP A 268 -0.52 -8.04 -19.72
C ASP A 268 0.85 -8.33 -20.33
N ALA A 269 1.78 -7.36 -20.35
CA ALA A 269 3.17 -7.63 -20.75
C ALA A 269 3.84 -8.72 -19.91
N PHE A 270 3.64 -8.72 -18.58
CA PHE A 270 4.11 -9.82 -17.71
C PHE A 270 3.47 -11.17 -18.05
N ARG A 271 2.17 -11.17 -18.35
CA ARG A 271 1.42 -12.41 -18.70
C ARG A 271 1.79 -12.94 -20.08
N MET A 272 2.12 -12.04 -21.02
CA MET A 272 2.65 -12.39 -22.33
C MET A 272 4.08 -12.92 -22.21
N ALA A 273 4.93 -12.28 -21.40
CA ALA A 273 6.28 -12.76 -21.12
C ALA A 273 6.26 -14.16 -20.47
N ARG A 274 5.33 -14.42 -19.53
CA ARG A 274 5.08 -15.76 -18.98
C ARG A 274 4.75 -16.79 -20.06
N ALA A 275 3.91 -16.42 -21.03
CA ALA A 275 3.58 -17.29 -22.15
C ALA A 275 4.79 -17.56 -23.07
N THR A 276 5.66 -16.57 -23.25
CA THR A 276 6.86 -16.67 -24.11
C THR A 276 8.00 -17.46 -23.45
N LEU A 277 8.28 -17.20 -22.17
CA LEU A 277 9.40 -17.81 -21.43
C LEU A 277 9.05 -19.20 -20.88
N GLY A 278 7.75 -19.50 -20.75
CA GLY A 278 7.26 -20.77 -20.21
C GLY A 278 7.22 -20.80 -18.69
N GLU A 279 6.58 -21.84 -18.16
CA GLU A 279 6.36 -22.02 -16.72
C GLU A 279 7.63 -22.40 -15.97
N ASP A 280 8.64 -22.96 -16.65
CA ASP A 280 9.91 -23.39 -16.04
C ASP A 280 10.88 -22.23 -15.78
N TYR A 281 10.61 -21.04 -16.33
CA TYR A 281 11.49 -19.89 -16.21
C TYR A 281 11.62 -19.36 -14.78
N CYS A 282 10.49 -19.26 -14.06
CA CYS A 282 10.48 -18.83 -12.67
C CYS A 282 9.17 -19.26 -11.97
N ALA A 283 9.11 -19.10 -10.65
CA ALA A 283 7.88 -19.31 -9.88
C ALA A 283 6.87 -18.17 -10.14
N TRP A 284 6.19 -18.19 -11.27
CA TRP A 284 5.28 -17.12 -11.71
C TRP A 284 4.16 -16.81 -10.72
N ASP A 285 3.56 -17.85 -10.14
CA ASP A 285 2.41 -17.70 -9.24
C ASP A 285 2.83 -17.30 -7.82
N GLU A 286 3.81 -17.99 -7.24
CA GLU A 286 4.23 -17.77 -5.84
C GLU A 286 5.27 -16.65 -5.69
N GLY A 287 6.27 -16.62 -6.58
CA GLY A 287 7.38 -15.69 -6.55
C GLY A 287 7.03 -14.35 -7.19
N ALA A 288 6.69 -14.36 -8.48
CA ALA A 288 6.42 -13.13 -9.24
C ALA A 288 5.00 -12.58 -9.02
N LYS A 289 4.07 -13.42 -8.56
CA LYS A 289 2.63 -13.14 -8.38
C LYS A 289 1.93 -12.71 -9.67
N VAL A 290 2.45 -13.14 -10.82
CA VAL A 290 1.91 -12.85 -12.15
C VAL A 290 0.72 -13.76 -12.42
N GLY A 291 -0.37 -13.22 -12.95
CA GLY A 291 -1.55 -13.99 -13.33
C GLY A 291 -1.27 -15.04 -14.43
N PRO A 292 -2.29 -15.83 -14.82
CA PRO A 292 -2.13 -16.87 -15.85
C PRO A 292 -1.66 -16.27 -17.18
N PRO A 293 -0.90 -17.03 -17.99
CA PRO A 293 -0.34 -16.55 -19.24
C PRO A 293 -1.43 -16.02 -20.17
N LEU A 294 -1.11 -14.95 -20.90
CA LEU A 294 -1.99 -14.39 -21.90
C LEU A 294 -1.52 -14.91 -23.27
N THR A 295 -2.25 -15.86 -23.83
CA THR A 295 -2.06 -16.33 -25.21
C THR A 295 -2.82 -15.43 -26.17
N HIS A 296 -2.14 -15.00 -27.25
CA HIS A 296 -2.77 -14.35 -28.40
C HIS A 296 -3.80 -15.25 -29.10
#